data_AF-A0A970I4K3-F1
#
_entry.id   AF-A0A970I4K3-F1
#
_cell.length_a   1.000
_cell.length_b   1.000
_cell.length_c   1.000
_cell.angle_alpha   90.00
_cell.angle_beta   90.00
_cell.angle_gamma   90.00
#
_symmetry.space_group_name_H-M   'P 1'
#
loop_
_entity.id
_entity.type
_entity.pdbx_description
1 polymer ?
#
loop_
_entity_poly.entity_id
_entity_poly.type
_entity_poly.pdbx_seq_one_letter_code
_entity_poly.pdbx_strand_id
1 'polypeptide(L)'
;MKLCKFILPIALVISSIGLSQETQSSNAKDNYIEIDLSQSHPNNRTIDRLYYLSNHSDSVELPADVLRFLDSVDDGNDPNVHEKYTFQRSEILKVLYNERISPEDKKFICNHYLQITDSQGITPIHSILQKYIDEGKL
;
A
#
# COMPACT_ATOMS: atom_id res chain seq x y z
N MET A 1 -70.93 44.96 -4.43
CA MET A 1 -70.57 44.19 -5.64
C MET A 1 -69.52 43.16 -5.26
N LYS A 2 -69.71 41.92 -5.76
CA LYS A 2 -68.81 40.77 -5.61
C LYS A 2 -67.44 41.08 -6.22
N LEU A 3 -66.36 40.55 -5.63
CA LEU A 3 -65.46 39.68 -6.39
C LEU A 3 -64.74 38.72 -5.45
N CYS A 4 -64.83 37.44 -5.80
CA CYS A 4 -64.24 36.31 -5.10
C CYS A 4 -62.88 35.94 -5.72
N LYS A 5 -62.13 35.14 -4.95
CA LYS A 5 -61.05 34.22 -5.35
C LYS A 5 -59.68 34.90 -5.55
N PHE A 6 -58.51 34.28 -5.32
CA PHE A 6 -58.03 32.89 -5.37
C PHE A 6 -56.78 32.83 -4.44
N ILE A 7 -56.69 31.89 -3.49
CA ILE A 7 -55.87 30.65 -3.50
C ILE A 7 -54.37 30.79 -3.11
N LEU A 8 -54.07 30.05 -2.02
CA LEU A 8 -52.86 29.37 -1.52
C LEU A 8 -51.60 30.14 -1.02
N PRO A 9 -51.06 29.75 0.15
CA PRO A 9 -49.71 30.09 0.58
C PRO A 9 -48.70 29.09 -0.01
N ILE A 10 -47.60 29.57 -0.58
CA ILE A 10 -46.44 28.72 -0.88
C ILE A 10 -45.45 28.89 0.27
N ALA A 11 -45.60 28.01 1.27
CA ALA A 11 -44.55 27.75 2.24
C ALA A 11 -43.44 26.96 1.53
N LEU A 12 -42.37 27.66 1.14
CA LEU A 12 -41.12 27.06 0.70
C LEU A 12 -40.38 26.54 1.94
N VAL A 13 -40.79 25.37 2.42
CA VAL A 13 -39.96 24.55 3.31
C VAL A 13 -38.87 23.96 2.42
N ILE A 14 -37.72 24.61 2.39
CA ILE A 14 -36.50 23.98 1.89
C ILE A 14 -36.11 22.96 2.95
N SER A 15 -36.64 21.75 2.82
CA SER A 15 -36.07 20.59 3.46
C SER A 15 -34.67 20.42 2.89
N SER A 16 -33.69 20.96 3.58
CA SER A 16 -32.31 20.53 3.50
C SER A 16 -32.30 19.05 3.85
N ILE A 17 -32.42 18.23 2.80
CA ILE A 17 -31.92 16.87 2.81
C ILE A 17 -30.42 17.06 3.00
N GLY A 18 -30.02 17.14 4.27
CA GLY A 18 -28.67 16.82 4.67
C GLY A 18 -28.51 15.39 4.21
N LEU A 19 -27.92 15.24 3.02
CA LEU A 19 -27.41 13.99 2.52
C LEU A 19 -26.36 13.61 3.56
N SER A 20 -26.82 12.84 4.55
CA SER A 20 -25.95 12.08 5.42
C SER A 20 -25.27 11.11 4.46
N GLN A 21 -24.16 11.56 3.87
CA GLN A 21 -23.12 10.65 3.46
C GLN A 21 -22.72 9.98 4.78
N GLU A 22 -23.44 8.92 5.12
CA GLU A 22 -22.81 7.74 5.67
C GLU A 22 -21.66 7.47 4.71
N THR A 23 -20.51 8.05 5.04
CA THR A 23 -19.24 7.45 4.70
C THR A 23 -19.31 6.07 5.33
N GLN A 24 -19.90 5.13 4.60
CA GLN A 24 -19.48 3.76 4.65
C GLN A 24 -17.98 3.86 4.43
N SER A 25 -17.24 3.92 5.53
CA SER A 25 -15.94 3.33 5.62
C SER A 25 -16.15 1.88 5.20
N SER A 26 -16.19 1.64 3.88
CA SER A 26 -15.99 0.33 3.31
C SER A 26 -14.70 -0.13 3.96
N ASN A 27 -14.80 -1.09 4.87
CA ASN A 27 -13.70 -1.58 5.67
C ASN A 27 -12.51 -1.77 4.74
N ALA A 28 -11.43 -1.00 4.91
CA ALA A 28 -10.21 -1.21 4.13
C ALA A 28 -9.71 -2.65 4.26
N LYS A 29 -10.12 -3.34 5.33
CA LYS A 29 -9.92 -4.77 5.60
C LYS A 29 -10.59 -5.72 4.61
N ASP A 30 -11.68 -5.33 3.94
CA ASP A 30 -12.44 -6.24 3.07
C ASP A 30 -11.80 -6.45 1.68
N ASN A 31 -10.75 -5.67 1.34
CA ASN A 31 -10.05 -5.74 0.06
C ASN A 31 -8.59 -6.22 0.14
N TYR A 32 -8.09 -6.50 1.36
CA TYR A 32 -6.74 -7.02 1.52
C TYR A 32 -6.63 -8.48 1.08
N ILE A 33 -5.45 -8.83 0.60
CA ILE A 33 -5.11 -10.20 0.24
C ILE A 33 -4.94 -10.99 1.55
N GLU A 34 -5.74 -12.03 1.71
CA GLU A 34 -5.60 -12.95 2.83
C GLU A 34 -4.49 -13.97 2.54
N ILE A 35 -3.52 -14.05 3.44
CA ILE A 35 -2.40 -15.00 3.34
C ILE A 35 -2.73 -16.22 4.19
N ASP A 36 -3.11 -17.32 3.53
CA ASP A 36 -3.32 -18.60 4.21
C ASP A 36 -1.99 -19.37 4.35
N LEU A 37 -1.50 -19.47 5.60
CA LEU A 37 -0.32 -20.26 5.96
C LEU A 37 -0.69 -21.59 6.65
N SER A 38 -1.93 -22.05 6.56
CA SER A 38 -2.41 -23.27 7.21
C SER A 38 -1.66 -24.52 6.77
N GLN A 39 -1.26 -24.57 5.49
CA GLN A 39 -0.50 -25.66 4.89
C GLN A 39 1.03 -25.47 4.99
N SER A 40 1.48 -24.32 5.51
CA SER A 40 2.90 -24.03 5.63
C SER A 40 3.53 -24.82 6.77
N HIS A 41 4.66 -25.47 6.49
CA HIS A 41 5.48 -26.08 7.53
C HIS A 41 5.96 -25.01 8.52
N PRO A 42 5.93 -25.22 9.86
CA PRO A 42 6.22 -24.17 10.84
C PRO A 42 7.54 -23.43 10.61
N ASN A 43 8.59 -24.15 10.19
CA ASN A 43 9.92 -23.57 9.92
C ASN A 43 10.00 -22.77 8.61
N ASN A 44 9.00 -22.88 7.74
CA ASN A 44 8.97 -22.22 6.42
C ASN A 44 8.04 -21.01 6.39
N ARG A 45 7.22 -20.79 7.43
CA ARG A 45 6.20 -19.73 7.46
C ARG A 45 6.71 -18.35 7.08
N THR A 46 7.92 -17.99 7.50
CA THR A 46 8.55 -16.72 7.13
C THR A 46 8.81 -16.65 5.63
N ILE A 47 9.42 -17.69 5.07
CA ILE A 47 9.77 -17.76 3.65
C ILE A 47 8.50 -17.82 2.80
N ASP A 48 7.52 -18.63 3.20
CA ASP A 48 6.25 -18.76 2.51
C ASP A 48 5.49 -17.42 2.52
N ARG A 49 5.46 -16.72 3.66
CA ARG A 49 4.85 -15.38 3.75
C ARG A 49 5.54 -14.37 2.83
N LEU A 50 6.88 -14.35 2.80
CA LEU A 50 7.64 -13.48 1.88
C LEU A 50 7.30 -13.79 0.42
N TYR A 51 7.28 -15.08 0.06
CA TYR A 51 6.93 -15.55 -1.27
C TYR A 51 5.52 -15.12 -1.69
N TYR A 52 4.53 -15.32 -0.82
CA TYR A 52 3.16 -14.91 -1.08
C TYR A 52 3.05 -13.40 -1.31
N LEU A 53 3.74 -12.60 -0.50
CA LEU A 53 3.72 -11.14 -0.61
C LEU A 53 4.34 -10.64 -1.92
N SER A 54 5.50 -11.19 -2.30
CA SER A 54 6.15 -10.85 -3.56
C SER A 54 5.28 -11.24 -4.76
N ASN A 55 4.77 -12.46 -4.79
CA ASN A 55 3.94 -12.93 -5.91
C ASN A 55 2.66 -12.11 -6.10
N HIS A 56 2.03 -11.69 -5.01
CA HIS A 56 0.82 -10.86 -5.10
C HIS A 56 1.10 -9.39 -5.43
N SER A 57 2.38 -9.02 -5.58
CA SER A 57 2.81 -7.65 -5.87
C SER A 57 3.63 -7.57 -7.16
N ASP A 58 3.78 -8.66 -7.91
CA ASP A 58 4.63 -8.77 -9.10
C ASP A 58 4.34 -7.69 -10.17
N SER A 59 3.05 -7.40 -10.33
CA SER A 59 2.43 -6.51 -11.30
C SER A 59 2.23 -5.08 -10.78
N VAL A 60 2.64 -4.79 -9.55
CA VAL A 60 2.60 -3.44 -9.00
C VAL A 60 3.64 -2.58 -9.71
N GLU A 61 3.19 -1.47 -10.29
CA GLU A 61 4.06 -0.46 -10.87
C GLU A 61 4.58 0.47 -9.78
N LEU A 62 5.91 0.65 -9.73
CA LEU A 62 6.53 1.58 -8.80
C LEU A 62 6.42 3.02 -9.32
N PRO A 63 6.22 4.01 -8.42
CA PRO A 63 6.28 5.41 -8.80
C PRO A 63 7.59 5.80 -9.49
N ALA A 64 7.51 6.73 -10.44
CA ALA A 64 8.67 7.10 -11.26
C ALA A 64 9.84 7.69 -10.45
N ASP A 65 9.57 8.35 -9.33
CA ASP A 65 10.59 8.82 -8.39
C ASP A 65 11.30 7.69 -7.66
N VAL A 66 10.60 6.62 -7.31
CA VAL A 66 11.20 5.40 -6.75
C VAL A 66 12.09 4.71 -7.79
N LEU A 67 11.62 4.60 -9.04
CA LEU A 67 12.44 4.02 -10.12
C LEU A 67 13.73 4.82 -10.34
N ARG A 68 13.62 6.16 -10.44
CA ARG A 68 14.80 7.02 -10.55
C ARG A 68 15.75 6.89 -9.35
N PHE A 69 15.20 6.72 -8.15
CA PHE A 69 16.03 6.46 -6.97
C PHE A 69 16.80 5.14 -7.10
N LEU A 70 16.12 4.05 -7.48
CA LEU A 70 16.77 2.74 -7.64
C LEU A 70 17.88 2.77 -8.71
N ASP A 71 17.63 3.43 -9.84
CA ASP A 71 18.62 3.61 -10.92
C ASP A 71 19.84 4.45 -10.47
N SER A 72 19.68 5.31 -9.46
CA SER A 72 20.74 6.17 -8.95
C SER A 72 21.66 5.51 -7.92
N VAL A 73 21.33 4.31 -7.45
CA VAL A 73 22.12 3.62 -6.44
C VAL A 73 23.44 3.13 -7.05
N ASP A 74 24.55 3.53 -6.44
CA ASP A 74 25.88 3.04 -6.81
C ASP A 74 26.13 1.65 -6.21
N ASP A 75 26.02 0.63 -7.06
CA ASP A 75 26.32 -0.77 -6.75
C ASP A 75 27.71 -1.20 -7.23
N GLY A 76 28.57 -0.23 -7.54
CA GLY A 76 29.87 -0.44 -8.16
C GLY A 76 29.79 -0.60 -9.69
N ASN A 77 30.92 -0.98 -10.28
CA ASN A 77 31.12 -0.94 -11.74
C ASN A 77 30.67 -2.21 -12.48
N ASP A 78 29.98 -3.16 -11.84
CA ASP A 78 29.45 -4.37 -12.49
C ASP A 78 27.95 -4.20 -12.79
N PRO A 79 27.55 -4.07 -14.08
CA PRO A 79 26.15 -3.90 -14.46
C PRO A 79 25.24 -5.06 -14.02
N ASN A 80 25.75 -6.30 -13.96
CA ASN A 80 24.94 -7.45 -13.56
C ASN A 80 24.62 -7.41 -12.06
N VAL A 81 25.55 -6.89 -11.26
CA VAL A 81 25.35 -6.70 -9.82
C VAL A 81 24.30 -5.62 -9.59
N HIS A 82 24.40 -4.50 -10.32
CA HIS A 82 23.40 -3.43 -10.26
C HIS A 82 22.01 -3.93 -10.65
N GLU A 83 21.86 -4.61 -11.80
CA GLU A 83 20.56 -5.13 -12.24
C GLU A 83 19.94 -6.08 -11.20
N LYS A 84 20.75 -6.98 -10.63
CA LYS A 84 20.30 -7.91 -9.59
C LYS A 84 19.82 -7.20 -8.34
N TYR A 85 20.56 -6.20 -7.84
CA TYR A 85 20.18 -5.47 -6.64
C TYR A 85 19.00 -4.53 -6.87
N THR A 86 18.94 -3.87 -8.02
CA THR A 86 17.78 -3.08 -8.44
C THR A 86 16.52 -3.95 -8.51
N PHE A 87 16.61 -5.14 -9.12
CA PHE A 87 15.51 -6.10 -9.12
C PHE A 87 15.09 -6.47 -7.69
N GLN A 88 16.03 -6.88 -6.84
CA GLN A 88 15.74 -7.24 -5.44
C GLN A 88 15.05 -6.12 -4.67
N ARG A 89 15.55 -4.88 -4.76
CA ARG A 89 14.95 -3.70 -4.11
C ARG A 89 13.57 -3.42 -4.65
N SER A 90 13.39 -3.51 -5.96
CA SER A 90 12.10 -3.26 -6.61
C SER A 90 11.03 -4.23 -6.12
N GLU A 91 11.34 -5.52 -6.00
CA GLU A 91 10.40 -6.54 -5.52
C GLU A 91 9.94 -6.27 -4.08
N ILE A 92 10.84 -5.78 -3.21
CA ILE A 92 10.48 -5.39 -1.84
C ILE A 92 9.58 -4.17 -1.85
N LEU A 93 9.94 -3.14 -2.63
CA LEU A 93 9.18 -1.90 -2.69
C LEU A 93 7.80 -2.12 -3.30
N LYS A 94 7.66 -3.02 -4.29
CA LYS A 94 6.36 -3.36 -4.87
C LYS A 94 5.37 -3.86 -3.82
N VAL A 95 5.83 -4.66 -2.85
CA VAL A 95 4.99 -5.10 -1.73
C VAL A 95 4.51 -3.91 -0.89
N LEU A 96 5.38 -2.92 -0.66
CA LEU A 96 5.02 -1.72 0.10
C LEU A 96 4.06 -0.81 -0.65
N TYR A 97 4.21 -0.67 -1.96
CA TYR A 97 3.32 0.13 -2.82
C TYR A 97 2.01 -0.59 -3.18
N ASN A 98 1.89 -1.89 -2.92
CA ASN A 98 0.66 -2.63 -3.15
C ASN A 98 -0.43 -2.23 -2.14
N GLU A 99 -1.49 -1.58 -2.60
CA GLU A 99 -2.61 -1.14 -1.75
C GLU A 99 -3.41 -2.30 -1.15
N ARG A 100 -3.32 -3.50 -1.75
CA ARG A 100 -4.04 -4.70 -1.31
C ARG A 100 -3.28 -5.51 -0.25
N ILE A 101 -2.04 -5.15 0.06
CA ILE A 101 -1.30 -5.77 1.17
C ILE A 101 -1.64 -5.04 2.46
N SER A 102 -1.94 -5.83 3.50
CA SER A 102 -2.32 -5.29 4.80
C SER A 102 -1.19 -4.46 5.42
N PRO A 103 -1.50 -3.43 6.24
CA PRO A 103 -0.47 -2.68 6.95
C PRO A 103 0.44 -3.56 7.82
N GLU A 104 -0.11 -4.62 8.42
CA GLU A 104 0.61 -5.58 9.23
C GLU A 104 1.62 -6.41 8.42
N ASP A 105 1.26 -6.81 7.20
CA ASP A 105 2.17 -7.51 6.29
C ASP A 105 3.28 -6.61 5.76
N LYS A 106 2.96 -5.35 5.46
CA LYS A 106 3.98 -4.35 5.10
C LYS A 106 4.96 -4.11 6.25
N LYS A 107 4.47 -4.06 7.50
CA LYS A 107 5.33 -4.00 8.70
C LYS A 107 6.19 -5.25 8.84
N PHE A 108 5.64 -6.44 8.57
CA PHE A 108 6.41 -7.68 8.59
C PHE A 108 7.57 -7.64 7.59
N ILE A 109 7.33 -7.23 6.34
CA ILE A 109 8.37 -7.05 5.30
C ILE A 109 9.43 -6.04 5.77
N CYS A 110 9.01 -4.86 6.20
CA CYS A 110 9.94 -3.81 6.65
C CYS A 110 10.83 -4.32 7.77
N ASN A 111 10.23 -4.91 8.82
CA ASN A 111 10.99 -5.45 9.94
C ASN A 111 11.94 -6.56 9.49
N HIS A 112 11.51 -7.47 8.61
CA HIS A 112 12.36 -8.55 8.09
C HIS A 112 13.62 -8.00 7.40
N TYR A 113 13.46 -7.07 6.47
CA TYR A 113 14.58 -6.53 5.69
C TYR A 113 15.45 -5.54 6.48
N LEU A 114 14.89 -4.79 7.43
CA LEU A 114 15.67 -3.90 8.30
C LEU A 114 16.64 -4.66 9.22
N GLN A 115 16.38 -5.94 9.52
CA GLN A 115 17.34 -6.78 10.26
C GLN A 115 18.55 -7.21 9.40
N ILE A 116 18.51 -7.00 8.08
CA ILE A 116 19.58 -7.41 7.16
C ILE A 116 20.53 -6.22 6.97
N THR A 117 21.47 -6.04 7.89
CA THR A 117 22.36 -4.86 7.89
C THR A 117 23.58 -5.00 6.98
N ASP A 118 23.98 -6.23 6.65
CA ASP A 118 25.23 -6.51 5.93
C ASP A 118 25.05 -6.68 4.42
N SER A 119 23.86 -6.37 3.89
CA SER A 119 23.53 -6.56 2.47
C SER A 119 23.56 -5.25 1.70
N GLN A 120 24.57 -5.07 0.84
CA GLN A 120 24.60 -3.98 -0.15
C GLN A 120 23.31 -3.93 -1.00
N GLY A 121 22.67 -5.09 -1.23
CA GLY A 121 21.42 -5.18 -1.96
C GLY A 121 20.24 -4.48 -1.28
N ILE A 122 20.21 -4.36 0.05
CA ILE A 122 19.03 -3.87 0.79
C ILE A 122 19.27 -2.54 1.49
N THR A 123 20.48 -2.27 1.98
CA THR A 123 20.81 -1.06 2.74
C THR A 123 20.32 0.24 2.07
N PRO A 124 20.39 0.42 0.74
CA PRO A 124 19.93 1.65 0.09
C PRO A 124 18.44 1.95 0.31
N ILE A 125 17.57 0.94 0.45
CA ILE A 125 16.13 1.15 0.69
C ILE A 125 15.76 1.21 2.17
N HIS A 126 16.70 1.05 3.12
CA HIS A 126 16.39 1.03 4.56
C HIS A 126 15.64 2.28 5.03
N SER A 127 15.99 3.46 4.51
CA SER A 127 15.31 4.70 4.87
C SER A 127 13.83 4.69 4.48
N ILE A 128 13.48 4.09 3.34
CA ILE A 128 12.10 3.92 2.88
C ILE A 128 11.36 2.93 3.78
N LEU A 129 11.99 1.80 4.12
CA LEU A 129 11.43 0.81 5.03
C LEU A 129 11.16 1.41 6.43
N GLN A 130 12.13 2.16 6.95
CA GLN A 130 12.02 2.81 8.26
C GLN A 130 10.94 3.89 8.27
N LYS A 131 10.85 4.70 7.20
CA LYS A 131 9.77 5.69 7.05
C LYS A 131 8.39 5.04 7.14
N TYR A 132 8.19 3.88 6.50
CA TYR A 132 6.93 3.16 6.61
C TYR A 132 6.63 2.68 8.04
N ILE A 133 7.64 2.18 8.77
CA ILE A 133 7.48 1.78 10.18
C ILE A 133 7.08 2.99 11.04
N ASP A 134 7.70 4.14 10.83
CA ASP A 134 7.52 5.34 11.66
C ASP A 134 6.22 6.08 11.35
N GLU A 135 5.87 6.22 10.07
CA GLU A 135 4.75 7.04 9.61
C GLU A 135 3.51 6.22 9.20
N GLY A 136 3.65 4.92 8.94
CA GLY A 136 2.59 4.07 8.40
C GLY A 136 2.23 4.38 6.94
N LYS A 137 3.04 5.16 6.23
CA LYS A 137 2.84 5.58 4.84
C LYS A 137 4.17 5.79 4.12
N LEU A 138 4.13 5.73 2.79
CA LEU A 138 5.27 5.97 1.88
C LEU A 138 5.26 7.40 1.35
#